data_AF-K5WE29-F1
#
_entry.id   AF-K5WE29-F1
#
_cell.length_a   1.000
_cell.length_b   1.000
_cell.length_c   1.000
_cell.angle_alpha   90.00
_cell.angle_beta   90.00
_cell.angle_gamma   90.00
#
_symmetry.space_group_name_H-M   'P 1'
#
loop_
_entity.id
_entity.type
_entity.pdbx_description
1 polymer ?
#
loop_
_entity_poly.entity_id
_entity_poly.type
_entity_poly.pdbx_seq_one_letter_code
_entity_poly.pdbx_strand_id
1 'polypeptide(L)'
;MYEPLGVLFSHSSRYLGEMIYQMLNCLHDLRYRALILHRDVSFNNIMVLRDEPDGKPLFILNDFNLATRATVDGKLEGGPISKHRTGMLPFMSYELLHDMWSTYEAV
;
A
#
# COMPACT_ATOMS: atom_id res chain seq x y z
N MET A 1 -15.71 -1.98 -14.91
CA MET A 1 -14.56 -1.27 -15.56
C MET A 1 -13.53 -0.92 -14.49
N TYR A 2 -12.23 -1.01 -14.79
CA TYR A 2 -11.18 -0.56 -13.89
C TYR A 2 -10.87 0.91 -14.14
N GLU A 3 -10.77 1.69 -13.06
CA GLU A 3 -10.41 3.10 -13.16
C GLU A 3 -9.39 3.51 -12.09
N PRO A 4 -8.53 4.51 -12.38
CA PRO A 4 -7.65 5.09 -11.38
C PRO A 4 -8.44 5.80 -10.28
N LEU A 5 -7.95 5.70 -9.05
CA LEU A 5 -8.57 6.32 -7.88
C LEU A 5 -8.74 7.85 -8.03
N GLY A 6 -7.80 8.51 -8.70
CA GLY A 6 -7.87 9.96 -8.96
C GLY A 6 -9.08 10.38 -9.79
N VAL A 7 -9.55 9.52 -10.70
CA VAL A 7 -10.76 9.79 -11.50
C VAL A 7 -11.99 9.75 -10.60
N LEU A 8 -12.12 8.73 -9.75
CA LEU A 8 -13.25 8.58 -8.84
C LEU A 8 -13.39 9.79 -7.89
N PHE A 9 -12.29 10.16 -7.22
CA PHE A 9 -12.32 11.21 -6.21
C PHE A 9 -12.27 12.64 -6.77
N SER A 10 -11.98 12.82 -8.06
CA SER A 10 -12.17 14.11 -8.72
C SER A 10 -13.65 14.52 -8.81
N HIS A 11 -14.58 13.56 -8.75
CA HIS A 11 -16.02 13.80 -8.83
C HIS A 11 -16.73 13.77 -7.47
N SER A 12 -16.33 12.88 -6.56
CA SER A 12 -16.97 12.74 -5.25
C SER A 12 -16.11 11.99 -4.24
N SER A 13 -16.08 12.44 -2.99
CA SER A 13 -15.44 11.75 -1.86
C SER A 13 -16.35 10.72 -1.16
N ARG A 14 -17.57 10.47 -1.67
CA ARG A 14 -18.59 9.62 -1.01
C ARG A 14 -18.10 8.22 -0.61
N TYR A 15 -17.11 7.69 -1.33
CA TYR A 15 -16.58 6.34 -1.11
C TYR A 15 -15.27 6.29 -0.32
N LEU A 16 -14.78 7.43 0.20
CA LEU A 16 -13.53 7.47 0.95
C LEU A 16 -13.54 6.52 2.16
N GLY A 17 -14.64 6.51 2.92
CA GLY A 17 -14.78 5.62 4.08
C GLY A 17 -14.78 4.13 3.70
N GLU A 18 -15.47 3.78 2.61
CA GLU A 18 -15.50 2.40 2.10
C GLU A 18 -14.12 1.96 1.60
N MET A 19 -13.40 2.83 0.89
CA MET A 19 -12.03 2.55 0.47
C MET A 19 -11.11 2.30 1.67
N ILE A 20 -11.15 3.18 2.68
CA ILE A 20 -10.33 3.03 3.89
C ILE A 20 -10.63 1.68 4.56
N TYR A 21 -11.91 1.34 4.70
CA TYR A 21 -12.33 0.07 5.29
C TYR A 21 -11.79 -1.14 4.51
N GLN A 22 -11.96 -1.16 3.18
CA GLN A 22 -11.49 -2.27 2.34
C GLN A 22 -9.96 -2.38 2.34
N MET A 23 -9.23 -1.26 2.29
CA MET A 23 -7.77 -1.24 2.34
C MET A 23 -7.23 -1.69 3.70
N LEU A 24 -7.84 -1.28 4.82
CA LEU A 24 -7.44 -1.75 6.15
C LEU A 24 -7.64 -3.26 6.29
N ASN A 25 -8.76 -3.81 5.83
CA ASN A 25 -8.99 -5.25 5.84
C ASN A 25 -7.99 -6.00 4.94
N CYS A 26 -7.73 -5.49 3.73
CA CYS A 26 -6.74 -6.08 2.82
C CYS A 26 -5.34 -6.11 3.45
N LEU A 27 -4.89 -4.99 4.03
CA LEU A 27 -3.59 -4.90 4.69
C LEU A 27 -3.50 -5.79 5.93
N HIS A 28 -4.59 -5.91 6.69
CA HIS A 28 -4.68 -6.82 7.83
C HIS A 28 -4.52 -8.28 7.38
N ASP A 29 -5.25 -8.69 6.34
CA ASP A 29 -5.16 -10.05 5.82
C ASP A 29 -3.78 -10.35 5.23
N LEU A 30 -3.20 -9.40 4.49
CA LEU A 30 -1.82 -9.52 4.00
C LEU A 30 -0.84 -9.73 5.15
N ARG A 31 -0.95 -8.93 6.21
CA ARG A 31 -0.04 -9.01 7.35
C ARG A 31 -0.21 -10.31 8.15
N TYR A 32 -1.44 -10.66 8.52
CA TYR A 32 -1.67 -11.70 9.54
C TYR A 32 -2.02 -13.07 8.97
N ARG A 33 -2.51 -13.13 7.73
CA ARG A 33 -2.86 -14.41 7.09
C ARG A 33 -1.82 -14.84 6.07
N ALA A 34 -1.29 -13.88 5.30
CA ALA A 34 -0.31 -14.16 4.25
C ALA A 34 1.13 -13.91 4.69
N LEU A 35 1.36 -13.21 5.81
CA LEU A 35 2.68 -12.80 6.27
C LEU A 35 3.45 -11.99 5.22
N ILE A 36 2.75 -11.11 4.51
CA ILE A 36 3.28 -10.27 3.43
C ILE A 36 3.14 -8.79 3.82
N LEU A 37 4.19 -8.01 3.53
CA LEU A 37 4.14 -6.55 3.53
C LEU A 37 4.18 -6.07 2.08
N HIS A 38 3.20 -5.24 1.69
CA HIS A 38 3.12 -4.68 0.34
C HIS A 38 4.26 -3.71 0.02
N ARG A 39 4.63 -2.86 1.01
CA ARG A 39 5.68 -1.83 0.96
C ARG A 39 5.50 -0.69 -0.06
N ASP A 40 4.46 -0.72 -0.89
CA ASP A 40 4.12 0.40 -1.78
C ASP A 40 2.63 0.71 -1.80
N VAL A 41 2.07 1.06 -0.64
CA VAL A 41 0.66 1.44 -0.54
C VAL A 41 0.51 2.91 -0.96
N SER A 42 -0.06 3.15 -2.13
CA SER A 42 -0.27 4.49 -2.68
C SER A 42 -1.55 4.55 -3.51
N PHE A 43 -2.03 5.74 -3.84
CA PHE A 43 -3.22 5.90 -4.70
C PHE A 43 -3.03 5.34 -6.12
N ASN A 44 -1.78 5.17 -6.58
CA ASN A 44 -1.48 4.56 -7.88
C ASN A 44 -1.66 3.05 -7.88
N ASN A 45 -1.54 2.43 -6.70
CA ASN A 45 -1.64 0.98 -6.53
C ASN A 45 -3.01 0.54 -5.99
N ILE A 46 -3.94 1.47 -5.85
CA ILE A 46 -5.34 1.19 -5.49
C ILE A 46 -6.19 1.32 -6.75
N MET A 47 -6.74 0.19 -7.20
CA MET A 47 -7.66 0.13 -8.33
C MET A 47 -9.11 0.10 -7.85
N VAL A 48 -10.02 0.65 -8.66
CA VAL A 48 -11.45 0.57 -8.40
C VAL A 48 -12.09 -0.33 -9.45
N LEU A 49 -12.81 -1.35 -8.98
CA LEU A 49 -13.68 -2.18 -9.80
C LEU A 49 -15.15 -1.82 -9.49
N ARG A 50 -15.90 -1.58 -10.55
CA ARG A 50 -17.37 -1.46 -10.52
C ARG A 50 -17.98 -2.32 -11.61
N ASP A 51 -19.03 -3.05 -11.24
CA ASP A 51 -19.84 -3.87 -12.16
C ASP A 51 -20.82 -2.99 -12.95
N GLU A 52 -21.33 -1.92 -12.32
CA GLU A 52 -22.24 -0.94 -12.92
C GLU A 52 -21.85 0.50 -12.53
N PRO A 53 -22.25 1.54 -13.28
CA PRO A 53 -21.89 2.94 -12.99
C PRO A 53 -22.22 3.40 -11.56
N ASP A 54 -23.35 2.92 -11.01
CA ASP A 54 -23.81 3.21 -9.64
C ASP A 54 -23.59 2.06 -8.65
N GLY A 55 -22.92 0.98 -9.08
CA GLY A 55 -22.59 -0.16 -8.25
C GLY A 55 -21.66 0.21 -7.09
N LYS A 56 -21.73 -0.56 -5.99
CA LYS A 56 -20.82 -0.40 -4.86
C LYS A 56 -19.38 -0.66 -5.33
N PRO A 57 -18.44 0.28 -5.15
CA PRO A 57 -17.06 0.09 -5.58
C PRO A 57 -16.33 -0.96 -4.75
N LEU A 58 -15.58 -1.81 -5.44
CA LEU A 58 -14.57 -2.68 -4.85
C LEU A 58 -13.19 -2.05 -5.09
N PHE A 59 -12.49 -1.75 -4.00
CA PHE A 59 -11.13 -1.22 -3.99
C PHE A 59 -10.14 -2.38 -3.85
N ILE A 60 -9.15 -2.42 -4.73
CA ILE A 60 -8.20 -3.52 -4.84
C ILE A 60 -6.78 -2.95 -4.72
N LEU A 61 -5.99 -3.49 -3.78
CA LEU A 61 -4.57 -3.21 -3.68
C LEU A 61 -3.81 -4.09 -4.68
N ASN A 62 -3.06 -3.48 -5.58
CA ASN A 62 -2.29 -4.14 -6.64
C ASN A 62 -0.81 -3.76 -6.58
N ASP A 63 0.01 -4.39 -7.41
CA ASP A 63 1.46 -4.16 -7.57
C ASP A 63 2.32 -4.65 -6.39
N PHE A 64 2.50 -5.98 -6.35
CA PHE A 64 3.31 -6.67 -5.33
C PHE A 64 4.79 -6.77 -5.70
N ASN A 65 5.29 -6.03 -6.70
CA ASN A 65 6.69 -6.12 -7.12
C ASN A 65 7.67 -5.71 -6.01
N LEU A 66 7.24 -4.84 -5.10
CA LEU A 66 7.99 -4.42 -3.93
C LEU A 66 7.61 -5.20 -2.67
N ALA A 67 6.71 -6.19 -2.75
CA ALA A 67 6.28 -6.92 -1.57
C ALA A 67 7.39 -7.80 -0.99
N THR A 68 7.29 -8.10 0.29
CA THR A 68 8.24 -8.99 0.99
C THR A 68 7.52 -9.81 2.05
N ARG A 69 8.12 -10.95 2.41
CA ARG A 69 7.66 -11.74 3.55
C ARG A 69 8.08 -11.09 4.86
N ALA A 70 7.22 -11.27 5.86
CA ALA A 70 7.47 -10.92 7.24
C ALA A 70 7.31 -12.15 8.12
N THR A 71 8.01 -12.20 9.24
CA THR A 71 7.76 -13.18 10.29
C THR A 71 6.44 -12.86 10.99
N VAL A 72 5.96 -13.79 11.81
CA VAL A 72 4.78 -13.59 12.67
C VAL A 72 4.93 -12.33 13.54
N ASP A 73 6.13 -12.08 14.05
CA ASP A 73 6.46 -10.89 14.86
C ASP A 73 6.59 -9.60 14.03
N GLY A 74 6.52 -9.70 12.70
CA GLY A 74 6.62 -8.55 11.79
C GLY A 74 8.01 -8.16 11.37
N LYS A 75 9.01 -9.00 11.63
CA LYS A 75 10.37 -8.76 11.13
C LYS A 75 10.45 -9.19 9.68
N LEU A 76 11.23 -8.50 8.87
CA LEU A 76 11.45 -8.92 7.48
C LEU A 76 12.16 -10.27 7.44
N GLU A 77 11.67 -11.20 6.63
CA GLU A 77 12.37 -12.46 6.38
C GLU A 77 13.48 -12.23 5.35
N GLY A 78 14.74 -12.33 5.80
CA GLY A 78 15.93 -11.98 5.03
C GLY A 78 16.47 -10.61 5.46
N GLY A 79 17.73 -10.58 5.95
CA GLY A 79 18.41 -9.41 6.54
C GLY A 79 18.48 -8.16 5.65
N PRO A 80 19.20 -7.10 6.06
CA PRO A 80 18.95 -5.75 5.57
C PRO A 80 18.97 -5.73 4.05
N ILE A 81 17.84 -5.37 3.44
CA ILE A 81 17.76 -5.14 1.99
C ILE A 81 18.52 -3.85 1.74
N SER A 82 19.85 -3.89 1.73
CA SER A 82 20.65 -2.76 1.35
C SER A 82 20.37 -2.49 -0.14
N LYS A 83 19.53 -1.48 -0.42
CA LYS A 83 19.83 -0.30 -1.27
C LYS A 83 18.63 0.37 -1.95
N HIS A 84 17.42 -0.14 -1.77
CA HIS A 84 16.19 0.58 -2.15
C HIS A 84 15.18 0.26 -1.03
N ARG A 85 14.93 1.07 0.00
CA ARG A 85 14.19 2.35 -0.06
C ARG A 85 13.07 2.26 -1.10
N THR A 86 12.22 1.24 -0.94
CA THR A 86 11.16 0.87 -1.86
C THR A 86 9.89 1.65 -1.57
N GLY A 87 9.16 2.01 -2.61
CA GLY A 87 7.85 2.65 -2.52
C GLY A 87 7.86 4.09 -3.00
N MET A 88 6.67 4.67 -3.07
CA MET A 88 6.52 6.06 -3.46
C MET A 88 6.86 6.98 -2.27
N LEU A 89 7.91 7.81 -2.38
CA LEU A 89 8.44 8.68 -1.31
C LEU A 89 7.37 9.36 -0.41
N PRO A 90 6.34 10.05 -0.94
CA PRO A 90 5.31 10.69 -0.10
C PRO A 90 4.42 9.72 0.70
N PHE A 91 4.48 8.41 0.42
CA PHE A 91 3.67 7.37 1.08
C PHE A 91 4.52 6.38 1.89
N MET A 92 5.84 6.55 1.93
CA MET A 92 6.70 5.73 2.79
C MET A 92 6.43 6.01 4.27
N SER A 93 6.62 5.00 5.12
CA SER A 93 6.49 5.19 6.57
C SER A 93 7.58 6.12 7.10
N TYR A 94 7.29 6.77 8.22
CA TYR A 94 8.25 7.66 8.88
C TYR A 94 9.55 6.94 9.21
N GLU A 95 9.47 5.71 9.74
CA GLU A 95 10.63 4.91 10.13
C GLU A 95 11.54 4.64 8.93
N LEU A 96 10.95 4.30 7.78
CA LEU A 96 11.71 4.11 6.54
C LEU A 96 12.40 5.41 6.11
N LEU A 97 11.68 6.54 6.12
CA LEU A 97 12.25 7.84 5.74
C LEU A 97 13.32 8.34 6.72
N HIS A 98 13.17 8.05 8.02
CA HIS A 98 14.13 8.43 9.04
C HIS A 98 15.41 7.60 8.92
N ASP A 99 15.31 6.28 8.79
CA ASP A 99 16.46 5.41 8.54
C ASP A 99 17.19 5.81 7.25
N MET A 100 16.42 6.20 6.23
CA MET A 100 16.95 6.75 4.99
C MET A 100 17.81 8.00 5.21
N TRP A 101 17.33 8.93 6.02
CA TRP A 101 18.03 10.18 6.31
C TRP A 101 19.28 9.95 7.16
N SER A 102 19.18 9.18 8.24
CA SER A 102 20.29 8.91 9.16
C SER A 102 21.46 8.18 8.48
N THR A 103 21.18 7.36 7.47
CA THR A 103 22.25 6.73 6.66
C THR A 103 22.97 7.74 5.75
N TYR A 104 22.32 8.82 5.32
CA TYR A 104 22.96 9.85 4.48
C TYR A 104 23.90 10.76 5.29
N GLU A 105 23.59 11.05 6.55
CA GLU A 105 24.46 11.87 7.42
C GLU A 105 25.73 11.15 7.89
N ALA A 106 25.76 9.82 7.78
CA ALA A 106 26.89 8.98 8.18
C ALA A 106 27.93 8.75 7.06
N VAL A 107 27.75 9.38 5.89
CA VAL A 107 28.63 9.30 4.70
C VAL A 107 29.20 10.68 4.39
#